data_AF-A0A0W0XZ82-F1
#
_entry.id   AF-A0A0W0XZ82-F1
#
_cell.length_a   1.000
_cell.length_b   1.000
_cell.length_c   1.000
_cell.angle_alpha   90.00
_cell.angle_beta   90.00
_cell.angle_gamma   90.00
#
_symmetry.space_group_name_H-M   'P 1'
#
loop_
_entity.id
_entity.type
_entity.pdbx_description
1 polymer ?
#
loop_
_entity_poly.entity_id
_entity_poly.type
_entity_poly.pdbx_seq_one_letter_code
_entity_poly.pdbx_strand_id
1 'polypeptide(L)'
;MLDKFPEDKEWARFDFPEAKRAKESLNIIKLMIGNRSGIESALSAIDYGIRMAKQYDLPSASEEFLLLSEDRFVKGIMDTNLGENILKLSKHAAERYSSLAHVLTPNWKIIQSEQVTLRKLLLDINKHVTALENAAATLSNSSEYLSILEQSLQNLRILKEKIKEQNDLQKELDPSVLNEIESRLQKIIDGIKQDELMSSQKPSQSKASQPADAPTPGNLSNSVSVPNNFKIRNNVIRVPEDERKENITAVCNILNNDELMEGLDGTVPILIQQIRDLANAIDYSDEENISHALLTIKIKIRDAGPFKSTEYVNGVLDSFRHSNHLSFKEIRHDLEKNAVFKEQIESINAGSLSRP
;
A
#
# COMPACT_ATOMS: atom_id res chain seq x y z
N MET A 1 23.97 18.72 -12.11
CA MET A 1 24.02 19.75 -13.18
C MET A 1 24.76 21.00 -12.72
N LEU A 2 24.54 21.47 -11.48
CA LEU A 2 25.26 22.60 -10.90
C LEU A 2 26.78 22.39 -10.72
N ASP A 3 27.24 21.15 -10.54
CA ASP A 3 28.68 20.81 -10.44
C ASP A 3 29.43 20.95 -11.77
N LYS A 4 28.72 21.20 -12.88
CA LYS A 4 29.31 21.44 -14.20
C LYS A 4 29.57 22.92 -14.48
N PHE A 5 29.20 23.82 -13.56
CA PHE A 5 29.46 25.25 -13.72
C PHE A 5 30.94 25.55 -13.44
N PRO A 6 31.61 26.33 -14.28
CA PRO A 6 33.01 26.66 -14.07
C PRO A 6 33.22 27.44 -12.76
N GLU A 7 34.32 27.16 -12.07
CA GLU A 7 34.72 27.88 -10.87
C GLU A 7 35.37 29.23 -11.22
N ASP A 8 35.40 30.15 -10.24
CA ASP A 8 36.00 31.48 -10.42
C ASP A 8 37.47 31.42 -10.88
N LYS A 9 38.21 30.40 -10.44
CA LYS A 9 39.60 30.14 -10.85
C LYS A 9 39.75 29.80 -12.33
N GLU A 10 38.72 29.23 -12.95
CA GLU A 10 38.71 28.88 -14.37
C GLU A 10 38.40 30.11 -15.23
N TRP A 11 37.54 31.00 -14.72
CA TRP A 11 37.26 32.31 -15.32
C TRP A 11 38.45 33.27 -15.26
N ALA A 12 39.31 33.15 -14.25
CA ALA A 12 40.48 34.03 -14.06
C ALA A 12 41.47 33.99 -15.23
N ARG A 13 41.40 32.97 -16.10
CA ARG A 13 42.23 32.84 -17.31
C ARG A 13 41.77 33.74 -18.47
N PHE A 14 40.59 34.35 -18.36
CA PHE A 14 40.00 35.18 -19.42
C PHE A 14 39.84 36.63 -18.94
N ASP A 15 40.81 37.50 -19.23
CA ASP A 15 40.78 38.91 -18.84
C ASP A 15 40.34 39.84 -19.98
N PHE A 16 39.17 39.56 -20.54
CA PHE A 16 38.55 40.44 -21.54
C PHE A 16 37.08 40.74 -21.19
N PRO A 17 36.51 41.87 -21.65
CA PRO A 17 35.19 42.33 -21.24
C PRO A 17 34.05 41.35 -21.53
N GLU A 18 34.12 40.62 -22.64
CA GLU A 18 33.13 39.62 -23.04
C GLU A 18 33.11 38.43 -22.06
N ALA A 19 34.28 37.98 -21.58
CA ALA A 19 34.36 36.92 -20.58
C ALA A 19 33.77 37.35 -19.24
N LYS A 20 33.98 38.61 -18.83
CA LYS A 20 33.36 39.17 -17.61
C LYS A 20 31.83 39.20 -17.73
N ARG A 21 31.30 39.66 -18.87
CA ARG A 21 29.85 39.67 -19.17
C ARG A 21 29.25 38.25 -19.24
N ALA A 22 29.97 37.31 -19.84
CA ALA A 22 29.55 35.91 -19.93
C ALA A 22 29.54 35.23 -18.56
N LYS A 23 30.56 35.47 -17.73
CA LYS A 23 30.63 34.99 -16.35
C LYS A 23 29.43 35.45 -15.53
N GLU A 24 29.09 36.73 -15.63
CA GLU A 24 27.97 37.30 -14.89
C GLU A 24 26.63 36.72 -15.35
N SER A 25 26.43 36.59 -16.66
CA SER A 25 25.26 35.91 -17.23
C SER A 25 25.14 34.46 -16.76
N LEU A 26 26.27 33.73 -16.69
CA LEU A 26 26.28 32.34 -16.25
C LEU A 26 26.04 32.22 -14.74
N ASN A 27 26.53 33.16 -13.93
CA ASN A 27 26.24 33.21 -12.50
C ASN A 27 24.74 33.43 -12.23
N ILE A 28 24.07 34.26 -13.04
CA ILE A 28 22.60 34.43 -12.98
C ILE A 28 21.91 33.09 -13.28
N ILE A 29 22.33 32.37 -14.33
CA ILE A 29 21.77 31.05 -14.67
C ILE A 29 22.01 30.05 -13.53
N LYS A 30 23.21 30.04 -12.94
CA LYS A 30 23.56 29.19 -11.79
C LYS A 30 22.62 29.44 -10.61
N LEU A 31 22.37 30.70 -10.29
CA LEU A 31 21.44 31.13 -9.25
C LEU A 31 19.99 30.71 -9.57
N MET A 32 19.53 30.90 -10.80
CA MET A 32 18.18 30.47 -11.23
C MET A 32 17.97 28.96 -11.07
N ILE A 33 18.96 28.15 -11.44
CA ILE A 33 18.91 26.69 -11.27
C ILE A 33 18.96 26.33 -9.78
N GLY A 34 19.82 26.98 -8.99
CA GLY A 34 19.89 26.80 -7.54
C GLY A 34 18.57 27.09 -6.84
N ASN A 35 17.94 28.23 -7.17
CA ASN A 35 16.61 28.62 -6.66
C ASN A 35 15.56 27.57 -6.99
N ARG A 36 15.52 27.10 -8.25
CA ARG A 36 14.58 26.08 -8.66
C ARG A 36 14.77 24.78 -7.88
N SER A 37 16.00 24.28 -7.79
CA SER A 37 16.29 23.04 -7.06
C SER A 37 15.99 23.16 -5.57
N GLY A 38 16.31 24.30 -4.93
CA GLY A 38 15.97 24.53 -3.52
C GLY A 38 14.46 24.58 -3.27
N ILE A 39 13.69 25.19 -4.18
CA ILE A 39 12.21 25.17 -4.11
C ILE A 39 11.67 23.74 -4.29
N GLU A 40 12.20 22.98 -5.24
CA GLU A 40 11.79 21.58 -5.47
C GLU A 40 12.06 20.70 -4.23
N SER A 41 13.22 20.86 -3.57
CA SER A 41 13.52 20.20 -2.28
C SER A 41 12.51 20.61 -1.20
N ALA A 42 12.21 21.91 -1.07
CA ALA A 42 11.24 22.41 -0.10
C ALA A 42 9.82 21.87 -0.33
N LEU A 43 9.37 21.82 -1.59
CA LEU A 43 8.08 21.25 -1.95
C LEU A 43 8.00 19.75 -1.64
N SER A 44 9.10 19.01 -1.86
CA SER A 44 9.18 17.60 -1.52
C SER A 44 9.04 17.37 -0.01
N ALA A 45 9.74 18.16 0.80
CA ALA A 45 9.64 18.08 2.25
C ALA A 45 8.22 18.43 2.76
N ILE A 46 7.57 19.43 2.14
CA ILE A 46 6.17 19.78 2.45
C ILE A 46 5.22 18.61 2.14
N ASP A 47 5.34 18.01 0.96
CA ASP A 47 4.47 16.90 0.56
C ASP A 47 4.66 15.68 1.47
N TYR A 48 5.90 15.35 1.81
CA TYR A 48 6.20 14.29 2.77
C TYR A 48 5.64 14.60 4.17
N GLY A 49 5.86 15.81 4.67
CA GLY A 49 5.33 16.26 5.97
C GLY A 49 3.80 16.19 6.04
N ILE A 50 3.10 16.57 4.97
CA ILE A 50 1.63 16.44 4.87
C ILE A 50 1.21 14.97 4.91
N ARG A 51 1.90 14.08 4.20
CA ARG A 51 1.60 12.64 4.20
C ARG A 51 1.77 12.03 5.58
N MET A 52 2.88 12.31 6.25
CA MET A 52 3.16 11.83 7.60
C MET A 52 2.15 12.40 8.62
N ALA A 53 1.79 13.69 8.49
CA ALA A 53 0.78 14.31 9.34
C ALA A 53 -0.62 13.69 9.18
N LYS A 54 -1.03 13.32 7.96
CA LYS A 54 -2.28 12.57 7.72
C LYS A 54 -2.28 11.19 8.34
N GLN A 55 -1.09 10.59 8.47
CA GLN A 55 -0.89 9.31 9.14
C GLN A 55 -0.65 9.46 10.65
N TYR A 56 -0.75 10.69 11.19
CA TYR A 56 -0.47 11.03 12.58
C TYR A 56 0.99 10.75 13.02
N ASP A 57 1.90 10.54 12.08
CA ASP A 57 3.34 10.40 12.32
C ASP A 57 4.03 11.78 12.31
N LEU A 58 3.70 12.57 13.32
CA LEU A 58 4.22 13.93 13.48
C LEU A 58 5.74 14.00 13.76
N PRO A 59 6.38 13.02 14.45
CA PRO A 59 7.83 12.97 14.57
C PRO A 59 8.54 12.90 13.22
N SER A 60 8.13 11.97 12.35
CA SER A 60 8.73 11.84 11.01
C SER A 60 8.46 13.08 10.14
N ALA A 61 7.29 13.70 10.27
CA ALA A 61 7.00 14.97 9.61
C ALA A 61 7.97 16.08 10.07
N SER A 62 8.23 16.15 11.38
CA SER A 62 9.15 17.14 11.97
C SER A 62 10.59 16.95 11.49
N GLU A 63 11.06 15.71 11.43
CA GLU A 63 12.43 15.37 11.02
C GLU A 63 12.72 15.81 9.58
N GLU A 64 11.78 15.59 8.66
CA GLU A 64 11.94 15.98 7.25
C GLU A 64 12.17 17.48 7.07
N PHE A 65 11.44 18.32 7.83
CA PHE A 65 11.64 19.76 7.81
C PHE A 65 12.99 20.19 8.43
N LEU A 66 13.55 19.41 9.35
CA LEU A 66 14.90 19.65 9.86
C LEU A 66 15.96 19.29 8.82
N LEU A 67 15.77 18.19 8.08
CA LEU A 67 16.70 17.77 7.01
C LEU A 67 16.80 18.80 5.88
N LEU A 68 15.74 19.57 5.62
CA LEU A 68 15.77 20.68 4.67
C LEU A 68 16.84 21.73 5.01
N SER A 69 17.22 21.86 6.29
CA SER A 69 18.28 22.79 6.71
C SER A 69 19.70 22.36 6.31
N GLU A 70 19.87 21.09 5.97
CA GLU A 70 21.12 20.54 5.45
C GLU A 70 21.11 20.37 3.93
N ASP A 71 20.02 20.77 3.25
CA ASP A 71 19.95 20.74 1.79
C ASP A 71 20.97 21.72 1.18
N ARG A 72 21.85 21.15 0.34
CA ARG A 72 22.95 21.87 -0.31
C ARG A 72 22.50 23.02 -1.20
N PHE A 73 21.27 22.97 -1.74
CA PHE A 73 20.73 24.01 -2.61
C PHE A 73 20.17 25.14 -1.76
N VAL A 74 19.40 24.83 -0.73
CA VAL A 74 18.80 25.80 0.20
C VAL A 74 19.88 26.57 0.99
N LYS A 75 20.94 25.89 1.44
CA LYS A 75 22.03 26.49 2.24
C LYS A 75 23.10 27.20 1.40
N GLY A 76 23.25 26.83 0.13
CA GLY A 76 24.47 27.16 -0.63
C GLY A 76 24.27 27.99 -1.90
N ILE A 77 23.34 27.58 -2.78
CA ILE A 77 23.27 28.09 -4.17
C ILE A 77 22.06 29.00 -4.39
N MET A 78 21.06 28.90 -3.52
CA MET A 78 19.85 29.69 -3.56
C MET A 78 20.11 31.16 -3.15
N ASP A 79 19.25 32.05 -3.63
CA ASP A 79 19.14 33.43 -3.15
C ASP A 79 19.01 33.45 -1.62
N THR A 80 19.82 34.28 -0.96
CA THR A 80 19.96 34.27 0.49
C THR A 80 18.65 34.58 1.21
N ASN A 81 17.86 35.53 0.70
CA ASN A 81 16.57 35.86 1.32
C ASN A 81 15.56 34.73 1.16
N LEU A 82 15.53 34.10 -0.02
CA LEU A 82 14.64 32.97 -0.28
C LEU A 82 15.03 31.75 0.56
N GLY A 83 16.32 31.44 0.63
CA GLY A 83 16.86 30.36 1.46
C GLY A 83 16.55 30.57 2.94
N GLU A 84 16.82 31.77 3.48
CA GLU A 84 16.50 32.10 4.88
C GLU A 84 15.01 31.98 5.19
N ASN A 85 14.14 32.43 4.28
CA ASN A 85 12.69 32.29 4.46
C ASN A 85 12.23 30.84 4.49
N ILE A 86 12.75 30.00 3.59
CA ILE A 86 12.46 28.56 3.56
C ILE A 86 12.92 27.91 4.86
N LEU A 87 14.15 28.18 5.31
CA LEU A 87 14.70 27.64 6.55
C LEU A 87 13.89 28.05 7.77
N LYS A 88 13.48 29.32 7.85
CA LYS A 88 12.65 29.85 8.94
C LYS A 88 11.29 29.16 9.00
N LEU A 89 10.62 29.02 7.85
CA LEU A 89 9.32 28.34 7.77
C LEU A 89 9.45 26.85 8.09
N SER A 90 10.51 26.20 7.61
CA SER A 90 10.80 24.79 7.87
C SER A 90 11.00 24.53 9.36
N LYS A 91 11.82 25.36 10.02
CA LYS A 91 12.03 25.28 11.48
C LYS A 91 10.73 25.45 12.26
N HIS A 92 9.93 26.45 11.89
CA HIS A 92 8.63 26.68 12.53
C HIS A 92 7.66 25.49 12.32
N ALA A 93 7.68 24.87 11.14
CA ALA A 93 6.89 23.67 10.87
C ALA A 93 7.36 22.49 11.75
N ALA A 94 8.66 22.23 11.82
CA ALA A 94 9.24 21.19 12.66
C ALA A 94 8.86 21.35 14.13
N GLU A 95 9.04 22.56 14.69
CA GLU A 95 8.65 22.88 16.08
C GLU A 95 7.16 22.64 16.33
N ARG A 96 6.30 23.00 15.38
CA ARG A 96 4.85 22.78 15.48
C ARG A 96 4.50 21.30 15.44
N TYR A 97 5.13 20.51 14.57
CA TYR A 97 4.90 19.07 14.50
C TYR A 97 5.40 18.35 15.75
N SER A 98 6.59 18.70 16.24
CA SER A 98 7.15 18.16 17.48
C SER A 98 6.29 18.48 18.71
N SER A 99 5.76 19.70 18.83
CA SER A 99 4.89 20.07 19.95
C SER A 99 3.54 19.36 19.91
N LEU A 100 2.96 19.17 18.72
CA LEU A 100 1.72 18.41 18.54
C LEU A 100 1.91 16.90 18.77
N ALA A 101 3.10 16.36 18.46
CA ALA A 101 3.40 14.95 18.64
C ALA A 101 3.11 14.49 20.08
N HIS A 102 3.61 15.23 21.08
CA HIS A 102 3.42 14.90 22.51
C HIS A 102 1.95 14.88 22.95
N VAL A 103 1.13 15.78 22.40
CA VAL A 103 -0.31 15.88 22.72
C VAL A 103 -1.09 14.70 22.14
N LEU A 104 -0.67 14.19 20.98
CA LEU A 104 -1.40 13.16 20.25
C LEU A 104 -0.90 11.73 20.56
N THR A 105 0.36 11.55 20.98
CA THR A 105 1.02 10.22 21.11
C THR A 105 0.27 9.14 21.90
N PRO A 106 -0.30 9.42 23.09
CA PRO A 106 -1.01 8.40 23.85
C PRO A 106 -2.37 8.06 23.24
N ASN A 107 -3.05 9.06 22.68
CA ASN A 107 -4.43 8.93 22.21
C ASN A 107 -4.48 8.25 20.83
N TRP A 108 -3.54 8.55 19.92
CA TRP A 108 -3.61 8.01 18.55
C TRP A 108 -3.33 6.51 18.46
N LYS A 109 -2.40 5.96 19.26
CA LYS A 109 -2.13 4.51 19.27
C LYS A 109 -3.35 3.73 19.74
N ILE A 110 -4.04 4.27 20.74
CA ILE A 110 -5.31 3.73 21.24
C ILE A 110 -6.37 3.82 20.14
N ILE A 111 -6.55 4.99 19.53
CA ILE A 111 -7.51 5.20 18.43
C ILE A 111 -7.24 4.28 17.23
N GLN A 112 -5.98 4.07 16.84
CA GLN A 112 -5.62 3.18 15.75
C GLN A 112 -5.90 1.72 16.11
N SER A 113 -5.57 1.30 17.33
CA SER A 113 -5.89 -0.06 17.81
C SER A 113 -7.39 -0.30 17.93
N GLU A 114 -8.16 0.71 18.35
CA GLU A 114 -9.61 0.66 18.41
C GLU A 114 -10.22 0.64 17.01
N GLN A 115 -9.75 1.47 16.07
CA GLN A 115 -10.19 1.42 14.67
C GLN A 115 -9.91 0.08 14.00
N VAL A 116 -8.74 -0.51 14.23
CA VAL A 116 -8.41 -1.86 13.73
C VAL A 116 -9.38 -2.89 14.33
N THR A 117 -9.67 -2.78 15.63
CA THR A 117 -10.63 -3.67 16.31
C THR A 117 -12.05 -3.50 15.74
N LEU A 118 -12.49 -2.28 15.45
CA LEU A 118 -13.80 -1.97 14.88
C LEU A 118 -13.92 -2.48 13.43
N ARG A 119 -12.88 -2.30 12.61
CA ARG A 119 -12.85 -2.80 11.23
C ARG A 119 -12.86 -4.33 11.18
N LYS A 120 -12.13 -4.98 12.09
CA LYS A 120 -12.14 -6.45 12.24
C LYS A 120 -13.53 -6.96 12.63
N LEU A 121 -14.16 -6.32 13.61
CA LEU A 121 -15.51 -6.68 14.04
C LEU A 121 -16.54 -6.52 12.89
N LEU A 122 -16.42 -5.44 12.10
CA LEU A 122 -17.27 -5.23 10.92
C LEU A 122 -17.05 -6.30 9.85
N LEU A 123 -15.79 -6.68 9.61
CA LEU A 123 -15.43 -7.74 8.66
C LEU A 123 -16.02 -9.09 9.10
N ASP A 124 -15.88 -9.44 10.38
CA ASP A 124 -16.44 -10.68 10.94
C ASP A 124 -17.97 -10.70 10.82
N ILE A 125 -18.65 -9.59 11.11
CA ILE A 125 -20.10 -9.46 10.92
C ILE A 125 -20.47 -9.63 9.44
N ASN A 126 -19.76 -8.99 8.51
CA ASN A 126 -20.08 -9.06 7.09
C ASN A 126 -19.81 -10.47 6.49
N LYS A 127 -18.78 -11.16 7.00
CA LYS A 127 -18.48 -12.56 6.67
C LYS A 127 -19.61 -13.48 7.13
N HIS A 128 -20.10 -13.31 8.35
CA HIS A 128 -21.26 -14.07 8.85
C HIS A 128 -22.52 -13.78 8.02
N VAL A 129 -22.82 -12.51 7.69
CA VAL A 129 -23.98 -12.15 6.87
C VAL A 129 -23.91 -12.79 5.48
N THR A 130 -22.75 -12.75 4.83
CA THR A 130 -22.55 -13.30 3.49
C THR A 130 -22.61 -14.83 3.48
N ALA A 131 -22.09 -15.49 4.52
CA ALA A 131 -22.24 -16.93 4.69
C ALA A 131 -23.72 -17.32 4.82
N LEU A 132 -24.51 -16.52 5.53
CA LEU A 132 -25.93 -16.75 5.75
C LEU A 132 -26.81 -16.51 4.52
N GLU A 133 -26.50 -15.48 3.73
CA GLU A 133 -27.20 -15.23 2.45
C GLU A 133 -27.01 -16.39 1.46
N ASN A 134 -25.86 -17.07 1.51
CA ASN A 134 -25.55 -18.18 0.62
C ASN A 134 -25.98 -19.55 1.18
N ALA A 135 -26.25 -19.68 2.49
CA ALA A 135 -26.65 -20.93 3.14
C ALA A 135 -28.15 -21.26 3.05
N ALA A 136 -28.97 -20.39 2.45
CA ALA A 136 -30.42 -20.55 2.29
C ALA A 136 -30.85 -21.85 1.56
N ALA A 137 -29.91 -22.62 0.99
CA ALA A 137 -30.18 -23.87 0.27
C ALA A 137 -30.03 -25.15 1.11
N THR A 138 -29.50 -25.10 2.35
CA THR A 138 -29.24 -26.31 3.15
C THR A 138 -29.58 -26.10 4.62
N LEU A 139 -30.87 -25.93 4.94
CA LEU A 139 -31.34 -25.90 6.33
C LEU A 139 -31.45 -27.31 6.91
N SER A 140 -30.56 -27.65 7.84
CA SER A 140 -30.76 -28.82 8.72
C SER A 140 -30.64 -28.53 10.22
N ASN A 141 -30.05 -27.40 10.66
CA ASN A 141 -29.88 -27.07 12.09
C ASN A 141 -30.28 -25.62 12.46
N SER A 142 -31.53 -25.19 12.20
CA SER A 142 -32.06 -23.82 12.39
C SER A 142 -31.69 -23.12 13.73
N SER A 143 -31.66 -23.86 14.84
CA SER A 143 -31.52 -23.29 16.20
C SER A 143 -30.13 -22.73 16.54
N GLU A 144 -29.03 -23.37 16.12
CA GLU A 144 -27.67 -22.85 16.37
C GLU A 144 -27.38 -21.63 15.50
N TYR A 145 -27.93 -21.60 14.28
CA TYR A 145 -27.81 -20.46 13.36
C TYR A 145 -28.54 -19.21 13.85
N LEU A 146 -29.71 -19.39 14.47
CA LEU A 146 -30.48 -18.29 15.05
C LEU A 146 -29.71 -17.62 16.21
N SER A 147 -29.01 -18.41 17.02
CA SER A 147 -28.16 -17.90 18.11
C SER A 147 -26.97 -17.08 17.60
N ILE A 148 -26.29 -17.54 16.54
CA ILE A 148 -25.17 -16.82 15.91
C ILE A 148 -25.64 -15.50 15.28
N LEU A 149 -26.83 -15.49 14.68
CA LEU A 149 -27.48 -14.31 14.11
C LEU A 149 -27.81 -13.27 15.17
N GLU A 150 -28.45 -13.70 16.26
CA GLU A 150 -28.79 -12.82 17.39
C GLU A 150 -27.52 -12.24 18.04
N GLN A 151 -26.45 -13.02 18.17
CA GLN A 151 -25.18 -12.57 18.69
C GLN A 151 -24.47 -11.57 17.77
N SER A 152 -24.54 -11.78 16.45
CA SER A 152 -24.00 -10.83 15.45
C SER A 152 -24.75 -9.49 15.47
N LEU A 153 -26.07 -9.52 15.65
CA LEU A 153 -26.91 -8.34 15.75
C LEU A 153 -26.64 -7.57 17.05
N GLN A 154 -26.41 -8.28 18.16
CA GLN A 154 -26.01 -7.66 19.43
C GLN A 154 -24.62 -7.01 19.34
N ASN A 155 -23.66 -7.65 18.68
CA ASN A 155 -22.35 -7.07 18.43
C ASN A 155 -22.42 -5.79 17.57
N LEU A 156 -23.31 -5.76 16.57
CA LEU A 156 -23.54 -4.57 15.74
C LEU A 156 -24.17 -3.42 16.53
N ARG A 157 -25.04 -3.71 17.51
CA ARG A 157 -25.58 -2.67 18.41
C ARG A 157 -24.51 -2.08 19.32
N ILE A 158 -23.65 -2.93 19.92
CA ILE A 158 -22.50 -2.48 20.72
C ILE A 158 -21.55 -1.62 19.87
N LEU A 159 -21.33 -2.01 18.61
CA LEU A 159 -20.53 -1.26 17.65
C LEU A 159 -21.14 0.12 17.37
N LYS A 160 -22.46 0.19 17.15
CA LYS A 160 -23.19 1.44 16.90
C LYS A 160 -23.16 2.39 18.11
N GLU A 161 -23.16 1.84 19.33
CA GLU A 161 -23.05 2.60 20.58
C GLU A 161 -21.63 3.15 20.78
N LYS A 162 -20.59 2.33 20.56
CA LYS A 162 -19.19 2.77 20.58
C LYS A 162 -18.88 3.85 19.53
N ILE A 163 -19.48 3.76 18.35
CA ILE A 163 -19.34 4.78 17.29
C ILE A 163 -20.01 6.10 17.68
N LYS A 164 -21.08 6.07 18.48
CA LYS A 164 -21.73 7.30 19.00
C LYS A 164 -20.90 7.98 20.08
N GLU A 165 -20.12 7.22 20.85
CA GLU A 165 -19.19 7.75 21.85
C GLU A 165 -17.90 8.32 21.23
N GLN A 166 -17.58 7.93 20.00
CA GLN A 166 -16.48 8.50 19.21
C GLN A 166 -16.84 9.91 18.71
N ASN A 167 -16.01 10.89 19.07
CA ASN A 167 -16.25 12.32 18.85
C ASN A 167 -16.12 12.71 17.35
N ASP A 168 -16.64 13.88 16.95
CA ASP A 168 -16.78 14.34 15.54
C ASP A 168 -15.49 14.30 14.66
N LEU A 169 -14.32 14.08 15.25
CA LEU A 169 -13.03 13.90 14.58
C LEU A 169 -12.78 12.46 14.07
N GLN A 170 -13.64 11.49 14.39
CA GLN A 170 -13.45 10.05 14.15
C GLN A 170 -14.41 9.43 13.10
N LYS A 171 -15.19 10.25 12.37
CA LYS A 171 -16.14 9.76 11.36
C LYS A 171 -15.44 9.19 10.12
N GLU A 172 -15.06 7.92 10.19
CA GLU A 172 -14.63 7.13 9.02
C GLU A 172 -15.61 6.02 8.61
N LEU A 173 -16.47 5.54 9.51
CA LEU A 173 -17.53 4.60 9.16
C LEU A 173 -18.81 5.34 8.76
N ASP A 174 -19.25 5.13 7.53
CA ASP A 174 -20.53 5.64 7.05
C ASP A 174 -21.69 4.93 7.80
N PRO A 175 -22.53 5.66 8.56
CA PRO A 175 -23.70 5.09 9.22
C PRO A 175 -24.67 4.41 8.25
N SER A 176 -24.64 4.74 6.95
CA SER A 176 -25.37 4.06 5.89
C SER A 176 -25.03 2.58 5.79
N VAL A 177 -23.74 2.23 5.83
CA VAL A 177 -23.25 0.84 5.74
C VAL A 177 -23.71 0.01 6.93
N LEU A 178 -23.71 0.62 8.13
CA LEU A 178 -24.16 -0.06 9.35
C LEU A 178 -25.67 -0.35 9.31
N ASN A 179 -26.46 0.60 8.82
CA ASN A 179 -27.91 0.42 8.66
C ASN A 179 -28.26 -0.59 7.55
N GLU A 180 -27.45 -0.67 6.49
CA GLU A 180 -27.60 -1.66 5.43
C GLU A 180 -27.35 -3.09 5.94
N ILE A 181 -26.29 -3.28 6.73
CA ILE A 181 -25.97 -4.57 7.36
C ILE A 181 -27.06 -4.96 8.38
N GLU A 182 -27.56 -4.01 9.16
CA GLU A 182 -28.67 -4.22 10.10
C GLU A 182 -29.95 -4.67 9.38
N SER A 183 -30.28 -4.03 8.25
CA SER A 183 -31.43 -4.39 7.41
C SER A 183 -31.30 -5.80 6.80
N ARG A 184 -30.11 -6.16 6.30
CA ARG A 184 -29.83 -7.49 5.75
C ARG A 184 -29.96 -8.58 6.83
N LEU A 185 -29.42 -8.36 8.02
CA LEU A 185 -29.54 -9.28 9.17
C LEU A 185 -31.00 -9.47 9.60
N GLN A 186 -31.76 -8.38 9.71
CA GLN A 186 -33.16 -8.46 10.12
C GLN A 186 -34.00 -9.24 9.10
N LYS A 187 -33.75 -9.04 7.80
CA LYS A 187 -34.43 -9.77 6.72
C LYS A 187 -34.15 -11.28 6.75
N ILE A 188 -32.93 -11.69 7.09
CA ILE A 188 -32.56 -13.10 7.23
C ILE A 188 -33.26 -13.72 8.45
N ILE A 189 -33.29 -13.02 9.58
CA ILE A 189 -33.98 -13.47 10.80
C ILE A 189 -35.48 -13.65 10.55
N ASP A 190 -36.11 -12.70 9.88
CA ASP A 190 -37.54 -12.76 9.58
C ASP A 190 -37.86 -13.89 8.59
N GLY A 191 -36.97 -14.17 7.64
CA GLY A 191 -37.10 -15.30 6.70
C GLY A 191 -37.02 -16.67 7.40
N ILE A 192 -36.07 -16.85 8.31
CA ILE A 192 -35.91 -18.10 9.08
C ILE A 192 -37.13 -18.32 10.00
N LYS A 193 -37.64 -17.26 10.62
CA LYS A 193 -38.86 -17.32 11.45
C LYS A 193 -40.11 -17.68 10.64
N GLN A 194 -40.20 -17.27 9.38
CA GLN A 194 -41.31 -17.67 8.50
C GLN A 194 -41.18 -19.10 7.99
N ASP A 195 -39.97 -19.59 7.70
CA ASP A 195 -39.74 -20.98 7.28
C ASP A 195 -40.03 -22.00 8.40
N GLU A 196 -39.76 -21.65 9.67
CA GLU A 196 -40.17 -22.47 10.83
C GLU A 196 -41.69 -22.59 10.98
N LEU A 197 -42.44 -21.57 10.56
CA LEU A 197 -43.91 -21.55 10.59
C LEU A 197 -44.56 -22.31 9.40
N MET A 198 -43.84 -22.48 8.29
CA MET A 198 -44.39 -23.02 7.03
C MET A 198 -43.98 -24.48 6.73
N SER A 199 -43.12 -25.12 7.55
CA SER A 199 -42.68 -26.51 7.38
C SER A 199 -43.73 -27.59 7.77
N SER A 200 -45.00 -27.23 7.84
CA SER A 200 -46.13 -28.16 7.96
C SER A 200 -47.01 -28.13 6.70
N GLN A 201 -46.44 -28.46 5.53
CA GLN A 201 -47.10 -29.14 4.38
C GLN A 201 -46.25 -29.01 3.09
N LYS A 202 -45.80 -30.15 2.55
CA LYS A 202 -45.36 -30.34 1.15
C LYS A 202 -46.56 -30.88 0.33
N PRO A 203 -46.61 -30.87 -1.04
CA PRO A 203 -45.47 -31.28 -1.89
C PRO A 203 -45.33 -30.68 -3.34
N SER A 204 -44.06 -30.74 -3.83
CA SER A 204 -43.54 -31.11 -5.17
C SER A 204 -43.98 -30.44 -6.50
N GLN A 205 -43.01 -29.93 -7.30
CA GLN A 205 -42.52 -30.48 -8.60
C GLN A 205 -41.65 -29.50 -9.47
N SER A 206 -40.46 -29.99 -9.89
CA SER A 206 -39.69 -29.87 -11.17
C SER A 206 -39.69 -28.61 -12.08
N LYS A 207 -38.51 -28.12 -12.54
CA LYS A 207 -37.91 -28.31 -13.90
C LYS A 207 -36.67 -27.40 -14.19
N ALA A 208 -35.89 -27.83 -15.18
CA ALA A 208 -34.53 -27.45 -15.62
C ALA A 208 -34.31 -26.07 -16.28
N SER A 209 -33.04 -25.59 -16.39
CA SER A 209 -32.25 -25.40 -17.64
C SER A 209 -30.92 -24.61 -17.44
N GLN A 210 -29.83 -25.07 -18.09
CA GLN A 210 -28.58 -24.36 -18.48
C GLN A 210 -28.76 -23.73 -19.91
N PRO A 211 -27.80 -23.07 -20.65
CA PRO A 211 -26.34 -22.84 -20.46
C PRO A 211 -25.72 -21.44 -20.89
N ALA A 212 -24.41 -21.28 -20.62
CA ALA A 212 -23.25 -20.68 -21.36
C ALA A 212 -23.31 -19.39 -22.24
N ASP A 213 -22.35 -18.46 -22.07
CA ASP A 213 -21.13 -18.28 -22.93
C ASP A 213 -20.31 -16.99 -22.60
N ALA A 214 -18.97 -17.07 -22.74
CA ALA A 214 -17.97 -15.99 -22.63
C ALA A 214 -17.71 -15.32 -24.01
N PRO A 215 -16.99 -14.18 -24.18
CA PRO A 215 -15.50 -14.14 -24.14
C PRO A 215 -14.79 -12.78 -23.82
N THR A 216 -13.47 -12.82 -23.62
CA THR A 216 -12.44 -11.72 -23.53
C THR A 216 -11.74 -11.55 -24.92
N PRO A 217 -10.60 -10.81 -25.18
CA PRO A 217 -9.91 -9.63 -24.59
C PRO A 217 -9.37 -8.57 -25.63
N GLY A 218 -8.67 -7.52 -25.17
CA GLY A 218 -7.73 -6.63 -25.92
C GLY A 218 -8.00 -5.11 -25.69
N ASN A 219 -7.05 -4.18 -25.48
CA ASN A 219 -5.64 -4.10 -25.85
C ASN A 219 -4.87 -3.00 -25.04
N LEU A 220 -3.53 -3.02 -25.17
CA LEU A 220 -2.46 -2.27 -24.49
C LEU A 220 -2.49 -0.73 -24.54
N SER A 221 -1.97 -0.07 -23.48
CA SER A 221 -1.33 1.25 -23.56
C SER A 221 -0.28 1.45 -22.48
N ASN A 222 0.94 1.78 -22.91
CA ASN A 222 2.15 2.01 -22.12
C ASN A 222 2.13 3.41 -21.49
N SER A 223 1.80 3.46 -20.20
CA SER A 223 2.41 4.40 -19.25
C SER A 223 2.63 3.64 -17.95
N VAL A 224 3.80 3.78 -17.32
CA VAL A 224 4.09 3.14 -16.03
C VAL A 224 3.26 3.85 -14.96
N SER A 225 1.98 3.46 -14.87
CA SER A 225 1.07 3.91 -13.83
C SER A 225 1.04 2.87 -12.72
N VAL A 226 1.33 3.31 -11.51
CA VAL A 226 1.13 2.48 -10.31
C VAL A 226 -0.37 2.23 -10.19
N PRO A 227 -0.83 0.96 -10.10
CA PRO A 227 -2.24 0.66 -9.98
C PRO A 227 -2.85 1.30 -8.73
N ASN A 228 -4.10 1.76 -8.82
CA ASN A 228 -4.84 2.26 -7.67
C ASN A 228 -5.00 1.14 -6.60
N ASN A 229 -4.81 1.46 -5.32
CA ASN A 229 -4.95 0.53 -4.19
C ASN A 229 -6.25 -0.28 -4.26
N PHE A 230 -7.36 0.36 -4.62
CA PHE A 230 -8.66 -0.31 -4.78
C PHE A 230 -8.62 -1.48 -5.77
N LYS A 231 -7.88 -1.33 -6.89
CA LYS A 231 -7.74 -2.40 -7.90
C LYS A 231 -6.91 -3.56 -7.37
N ILE A 232 -5.83 -3.26 -6.65
CA ILE A 232 -4.96 -4.28 -6.05
C ILE A 232 -5.78 -5.07 -5.02
N ARG A 233 -6.40 -4.38 -4.06
CA ARG A 233 -7.22 -5.00 -3.01
C ARG A 233 -8.33 -5.88 -3.58
N ASN A 234 -9.05 -5.43 -4.60
CA ASN A 234 -10.11 -6.23 -5.22
C ASN A 234 -9.59 -7.51 -5.91
N ASN A 235 -8.34 -7.53 -6.41
CA ASN A 235 -7.74 -8.75 -6.95
C ASN A 235 -7.21 -9.67 -5.86
N VAL A 236 -6.61 -9.12 -4.80
CA VAL A 236 -6.14 -9.89 -3.64
C VAL A 236 -7.29 -10.62 -2.95
N ILE A 237 -8.44 -9.96 -2.73
CA ILE A 237 -9.64 -10.56 -2.11
C ILE A 237 -10.17 -11.76 -2.90
N ARG A 238 -9.98 -11.79 -4.22
CA ARG A 238 -10.44 -12.89 -5.08
C ARG A 238 -9.56 -14.13 -4.98
N VAL A 239 -8.36 -14.02 -4.42
CA VAL A 239 -7.43 -15.14 -4.24
C VAL A 239 -7.70 -15.77 -2.86
N PRO A 240 -8.05 -17.07 -2.78
CA PRO A 240 -8.21 -17.77 -1.51
C PRO A 240 -6.97 -17.66 -0.63
N GLU A 241 -7.14 -17.74 0.70
CA GLU A 241 -6.02 -17.58 1.65
C GLU A 241 -4.89 -18.59 1.42
N ASP A 242 -5.23 -19.87 1.15
CA ASP A 242 -4.25 -20.91 0.84
C ASP A 242 -3.43 -20.57 -0.41
N GLU A 243 -4.10 -20.10 -1.46
CA GLU A 243 -3.43 -19.63 -2.68
C GLU A 243 -2.61 -18.36 -2.42
N ARG A 244 -3.08 -17.42 -1.60
CA ARG A 244 -2.32 -16.21 -1.24
C ARG A 244 -1.03 -16.60 -0.53
N LYS A 245 -1.12 -17.46 0.47
CA LYS A 245 0.03 -17.99 1.20
C LYS A 245 1.02 -18.66 0.26
N GLU A 246 0.56 -19.57 -0.60
CA GLU A 246 1.43 -20.27 -1.55
C GLU A 246 2.13 -19.28 -2.50
N ASN A 247 1.38 -18.34 -3.06
CA ASN A 247 1.91 -17.37 -4.02
C ASN A 247 2.92 -16.41 -3.39
N ILE A 248 2.63 -15.87 -2.20
CA ILE A 248 3.54 -14.96 -1.50
C ILE A 248 4.79 -15.73 -1.06
N THR A 249 4.64 -16.94 -0.52
CA THR A 249 5.77 -17.79 -0.12
C THR A 249 6.69 -18.08 -1.31
N ALA A 250 6.13 -18.42 -2.48
CA ALA A 250 6.90 -18.67 -3.69
C ALA A 250 7.75 -17.45 -4.10
N VAL A 251 7.16 -16.25 -4.05
CA VAL A 251 7.87 -14.99 -4.36
C VAL A 251 8.93 -14.68 -3.31
N CYS A 252 8.64 -14.87 -2.02
CA CYS A 252 9.61 -14.69 -0.94
C CYS A 252 10.80 -15.66 -1.08
N ASN A 253 10.58 -16.90 -1.52
CA ASN A 253 11.65 -17.87 -1.72
C ASN A 253 12.64 -17.43 -2.79
N ILE A 254 12.17 -16.80 -3.87
CA ILE A 254 13.04 -16.20 -4.88
C ILE A 254 13.79 -15.01 -4.29
N LEU A 255 13.07 -14.09 -3.62
CA LEU A 255 13.66 -12.90 -3.02
C LEU A 255 14.70 -13.22 -1.95
N ASN A 256 14.57 -14.34 -1.23
CA ASN A 256 15.48 -14.78 -0.16
C ASN A 256 16.68 -15.60 -0.68
N ASN A 257 16.78 -15.88 -1.98
CA ASN A 257 17.96 -16.53 -2.54
C ASN A 257 19.03 -15.47 -2.87
N ASP A 258 20.03 -15.35 -1.99
CA ASP A 258 21.09 -14.36 -2.15
C ASP A 258 21.89 -14.54 -3.45
N GLU A 259 22.21 -15.79 -3.83
CA GLU A 259 22.96 -16.08 -5.06
C GLU A 259 22.24 -15.57 -6.32
N LEU A 260 20.91 -15.64 -6.35
CA LEU A 260 20.11 -15.13 -7.46
C LEU A 260 19.87 -13.61 -7.37
N MET A 261 19.92 -13.04 -6.16
CA MET A 261 19.59 -11.64 -5.89
C MET A 261 20.81 -10.72 -5.78
N GLU A 262 22.02 -11.25 -5.98
CA GLU A 262 23.24 -10.45 -6.08
C GLU A 262 23.20 -9.50 -7.30
N GLY A 263 23.69 -8.28 -7.05
CA GLY A 263 23.95 -7.27 -8.07
C GLY A 263 25.27 -7.54 -8.80
N LEU A 264 25.67 -6.60 -9.66
CA LEU A 264 26.92 -6.73 -10.44
C LEU A 264 28.18 -6.69 -9.57
N ASP A 265 28.07 -6.25 -8.32
CA ASP A 265 29.15 -6.17 -7.33
C ASP A 265 29.20 -7.39 -6.40
N GLY A 266 28.36 -8.41 -6.63
CA GLY A 266 28.26 -9.59 -5.78
C GLY A 266 27.59 -9.32 -4.44
N THR A 267 26.84 -8.21 -4.30
CA THR A 267 26.06 -7.89 -3.11
C THR A 267 24.59 -7.73 -3.44
N VAL A 268 23.69 -8.09 -2.51
CA VAL A 268 22.25 -7.91 -2.73
C VAL A 268 21.90 -6.41 -2.73
N PRO A 269 21.29 -5.86 -3.80
CA PRO A 269 20.96 -4.45 -3.86
C PRO A 269 20.00 -4.02 -2.75
N ILE A 270 20.21 -2.82 -2.19
CA ILE A 270 19.37 -2.27 -1.11
C ILE A 270 17.88 -2.30 -1.47
N LEU A 271 17.53 -2.03 -2.73
CA LEU A 271 16.14 -2.10 -3.18
C LEU A 271 15.56 -3.51 -3.04
N ILE A 272 16.33 -4.56 -3.38
CA ILE A 272 15.90 -5.95 -3.23
C ILE A 272 15.75 -6.30 -1.75
N GLN A 273 16.66 -5.85 -0.90
CA GLN A 273 16.53 -6.04 0.55
C GLN A 273 15.24 -5.39 1.09
N GLN A 274 14.92 -4.17 0.66
CA GLN A 274 13.67 -3.51 1.08
C GLN A 274 12.41 -4.23 0.59
N ILE A 275 12.44 -4.80 -0.63
CA ILE A 275 11.33 -5.59 -1.17
C ILE A 275 11.19 -6.91 -0.39
N ARG A 276 12.31 -7.55 -0.08
CA ARG A 276 12.40 -8.77 0.73
C ARG A 276 11.79 -8.54 2.11
N ASP A 277 12.17 -7.47 2.80
CA ASP A 277 11.66 -7.14 4.13
C ASP A 277 10.14 -6.89 4.10
N LEU A 278 9.66 -6.17 3.08
CA LEU A 278 8.22 -5.93 2.89
C LEU A 278 7.45 -7.21 2.60
N ALA A 279 7.99 -8.10 1.76
CA ALA A 279 7.34 -9.35 1.38
C ALA A 279 7.31 -10.37 2.53
N ASN A 280 8.38 -10.47 3.31
CA ASN A 280 8.47 -11.36 4.48
C ASN A 280 7.60 -10.89 5.66
N ALA A 281 7.28 -9.60 5.74
CA ALA A 281 6.39 -9.05 6.77
C ALA A 281 4.90 -9.20 6.46
N ILE A 282 4.54 -9.84 5.34
CA ILE A 282 3.15 -9.98 4.91
C ILE A 282 2.41 -11.01 5.76
N ASP A 283 1.26 -10.62 6.29
CA ASP A 283 0.28 -11.53 6.85
C ASP A 283 -0.60 -12.07 5.71
N TYR A 284 -0.52 -13.39 5.44
CA TYR A 284 -1.25 -14.04 4.35
C TYR A 284 -2.77 -13.95 4.50
N SER A 285 -3.27 -13.79 5.73
CA SER A 285 -4.69 -13.70 6.04
C SER A 285 -5.26 -12.29 5.85
N ASP A 286 -4.41 -11.26 5.86
CA ASP A 286 -4.81 -9.86 5.78
C ASP A 286 -4.69 -9.32 4.33
N GLU A 287 -5.82 -9.27 3.61
CA GLU A 287 -5.83 -8.76 2.22
C GLU A 287 -5.39 -7.30 2.12
N GLU A 288 -5.66 -6.48 3.14
CA GLU A 288 -5.26 -5.07 3.15
C GLU A 288 -3.74 -4.98 3.32
N ASN A 289 -3.16 -5.73 4.25
CA ASN A 289 -1.71 -5.82 4.42
C ASN A 289 -1.02 -6.27 3.13
N ILE A 290 -1.52 -7.31 2.46
CA ILE A 290 -1.00 -7.79 1.17
C ILE A 290 -1.08 -6.69 0.11
N SER A 291 -2.24 -6.02 -0.01
CA SER A 291 -2.44 -4.98 -1.02
C SER A 291 -1.54 -3.76 -0.78
N HIS A 292 -1.38 -3.36 0.49
CA HIS A 292 -0.51 -2.28 0.90
C HIS A 292 0.97 -2.62 0.65
N ALA A 293 1.41 -3.82 1.02
CA ALA A 293 2.78 -4.27 0.76
C ALA A 293 3.09 -4.29 -0.73
N LEU A 294 2.19 -4.85 -1.55
CA LEU A 294 2.34 -4.89 -3.01
C LEU A 294 2.38 -3.49 -3.62
N LEU A 295 1.51 -2.59 -3.19
CA LEU A 295 1.52 -1.19 -3.63
C LEU A 295 2.83 -0.49 -3.24
N THR A 296 3.29 -0.69 -2.01
CA THR A 296 4.53 -0.10 -1.47
C THR A 296 5.75 -0.58 -2.26
N ILE A 297 5.82 -1.87 -2.57
CA ILE A 297 6.87 -2.46 -3.42
C ILE A 297 6.87 -1.79 -4.80
N LYS A 298 5.70 -1.69 -5.45
CA LYS A 298 5.58 -1.04 -6.78
C LYS A 298 6.02 0.42 -6.75
N ILE A 299 5.66 1.17 -5.69
CA ILE A 299 6.08 2.56 -5.50
C ILE A 299 7.60 2.66 -5.33
N LYS A 300 8.20 1.84 -4.47
CA LYS A 300 9.66 1.82 -4.27
C LYS A 300 10.42 1.54 -5.56
N ILE A 301 9.95 0.60 -6.37
CA ILE A 301 10.57 0.26 -7.65
C ILE A 301 10.45 1.39 -8.68
N ARG A 302 9.31 2.09 -8.69
CA ARG A 302 9.13 3.29 -9.53
C ARG A 302 10.09 4.39 -9.10
N ASP A 303 10.18 4.66 -7.81
CA ASP A 303 10.93 5.78 -7.24
C ASP A 303 12.46 5.54 -7.29
N ALA A 304 12.90 4.28 -7.30
CA ALA A 304 14.30 3.91 -7.46
C ALA A 304 14.91 4.27 -8.83
N GLY A 305 14.07 4.54 -9.84
CA GLY A 305 14.52 4.88 -11.19
C GLY A 305 15.26 3.73 -11.91
N PRO A 306 15.93 4.01 -13.04
CA PRO A 306 16.71 3.01 -13.76
C PRO A 306 18.04 2.74 -13.04
N PHE A 307 18.27 1.49 -12.65
CA PHE A 307 19.58 1.02 -12.19
C PHE A 307 19.94 -0.28 -12.92
N LYS A 308 21.24 -0.53 -13.06
CA LYS A 308 21.75 -1.73 -13.72
C LYS A 308 21.93 -2.81 -12.67
N SER A 309 21.34 -3.97 -12.91
CA SER A 309 21.56 -5.17 -12.10
C SER A 309 21.66 -6.41 -12.99
N THR A 310 21.86 -7.57 -12.36
CA THR A 310 21.84 -8.89 -13.00
C THR A 310 20.47 -9.16 -13.65
N GLU A 311 20.44 -10.11 -14.59
CA GLU A 311 19.21 -10.50 -15.28
C GLU A 311 18.14 -11.03 -14.32
N TYR A 312 18.55 -11.72 -13.26
CA TYR A 312 17.66 -12.25 -12.23
C TYR A 312 17.01 -11.13 -11.41
N VAL A 313 17.81 -10.17 -10.92
CA VAL A 313 17.30 -9.01 -10.20
C VAL A 313 16.37 -8.18 -11.07
N ASN A 314 16.73 -7.94 -12.34
CA ASN A 314 15.86 -7.22 -13.26
C ASN A 314 14.56 -7.99 -13.52
N GLY A 315 14.62 -9.32 -13.68
CA GLY A 315 13.45 -10.17 -13.87
C GLY A 315 12.46 -10.07 -12.70
N VAL A 316 12.96 -10.04 -11.46
CA VAL A 316 12.12 -9.81 -10.28
C VAL A 316 11.49 -8.43 -10.32
N LEU A 317 12.27 -7.38 -10.53
CA LEU A 317 11.76 -6.01 -10.52
C LEU A 317 10.75 -5.74 -11.63
N ASP A 318 10.98 -6.29 -12.82
CA ASP A 318 10.10 -6.14 -13.96
C ASP A 318 8.76 -6.85 -13.74
N SER A 319 8.76 -8.02 -13.07
CA SER A 319 7.52 -8.69 -12.66
C SER A 319 6.67 -7.81 -11.73
N PHE A 320 7.29 -7.03 -10.84
CA PHE A 320 6.57 -6.07 -10.00
C PHE A 320 6.19 -4.78 -10.76
N ARG A 321 6.98 -4.33 -11.73
CA ARG A 321 6.68 -3.12 -12.52
C ARG A 321 5.44 -3.26 -13.39
N HIS A 322 5.06 -4.48 -13.76
CA HIS A 322 3.91 -4.67 -14.62
C HIS A 322 2.62 -4.16 -13.95
N SER A 323 1.95 -3.21 -14.61
CA SER A 323 0.72 -2.58 -14.13
C SER A 323 -0.46 -3.53 -13.95
N ASN A 324 -0.45 -4.67 -14.65
CA ASN A 324 -1.51 -5.67 -14.59
C ASN A 324 -1.25 -6.77 -13.56
N HIS A 325 -0.07 -6.80 -12.93
CA HIS A 325 0.23 -7.74 -11.86
C HIS A 325 -0.30 -7.17 -10.53
N LEU A 326 -1.57 -7.45 -10.26
CA LEU A 326 -2.34 -6.86 -9.16
C LEU A 326 -2.38 -7.75 -7.91
N SER A 327 -1.85 -8.97 -7.99
CA SER A 327 -1.64 -9.87 -6.86
C SER A 327 -0.32 -10.63 -7.00
N PHE A 328 0.09 -11.31 -5.92
CA PHE A 328 1.26 -12.20 -5.95
C PHE A 328 1.07 -13.42 -6.86
N LYS A 329 -0.17 -13.76 -7.25
CA LYS A 329 -0.45 -14.83 -8.21
C LYS A 329 0.08 -14.49 -9.60
N GLU A 330 -0.21 -13.28 -10.11
CA GLU A 330 0.32 -12.87 -11.41
C GLU A 330 1.83 -12.67 -11.36
N ILE A 331 2.36 -12.15 -10.25
CA ILE A 331 3.81 -11.99 -10.06
C ILE A 331 4.52 -13.34 -10.10
N ARG A 332 4.05 -14.31 -9.31
CA ARG A 332 4.58 -15.68 -9.32
C ARG A 332 4.53 -16.27 -10.73
N HIS A 333 3.39 -16.18 -11.40
CA HIS A 333 3.23 -16.73 -12.75
C HIS A 333 4.21 -16.11 -13.75
N ASP A 334 4.51 -14.82 -13.62
CA ASP A 334 5.50 -14.16 -14.46
C ASP A 334 6.94 -14.60 -14.14
N LEU A 335 7.27 -14.76 -12.85
CA LEU A 335 8.56 -15.28 -12.41
C LEU A 335 8.80 -16.73 -12.87
N GLU A 336 7.77 -17.58 -12.86
CA GLU A 336 7.83 -18.97 -13.32
C GLU A 336 8.14 -19.13 -14.82
N LYS A 337 8.09 -18.03 -15.61
CA LYS A 337 8.58 -18.04 -17.00
C LYS A 337 10.10 -18.19 -17.08
N ASN A 338 10.82 -17.81 -16.03
CA ASN A 338 12.25 -18.08 -15.90
C ASN A 338 12.45 -19.49 -15.32
N ALA A 339 13.18 -20.34 -16.03
CA ALA A 339 13.39 -21.74 -15.63
C ALA A 339 14.06 -21.89 -14.25
N VAL A 340 15.00 -21.01 -13.91
CA VAL A 340 15.72 -21.02 -12.63
C VAL A 340 14.78 -20.68 -11.47
N PHE A 341 13.94 -19.65 -11.65
CA PHE A 341 12.94 -19.29 -10.65
C PHE A 341 11.88 -20.37 -10.47
N LYS A 342 11.47 -21.00 -11.57
CA LYS A 342 10.52 -22.12 -11.53
C LYS A 342 11.08 -23.31 -10.75
N GLU A 343 12.32 -23.71 -11.03
CA GLU A 343 13.00 -24.79 -10.31
C GLU A 343 13.15 -24.48 -8.81
N GLN A 344 13.46 -23.23 -8.47
CA GLN A 344 13.56 -22.77 -7.07
C GLN A 344 12.21 -22.86 -6.34
N ILE A 345 11.10 -22.51 -7.01
CA ILE A 345 9.74 -22.63 -6.45
C ILE A 345 9.36 -24.11 -6.28
N GLU A 346 9.64 -24.95 -7.28
CA GLU A 346 9.26 -26.38 -7.29
C GLU A 346 10.07 -27.23 -6.31
N SER A 347 11.37 -26.97 -6.15
CA SER A 347 12.28 -27.74 -5.27
C SER A 347 11.85 -27.72 -3.80
N ILE A 348 11.15 -26.68 -3.36
CA ILE A 348 10.67 -26.53 -1.98
C ILE A 348 9.33 -27.25 -1.77
N ASN A 349 8.47 -27.27 -2.80
CA ASN A 349 7.21 -28.02 -2.76
C ASN A 349 7.43 -29.54 -2.74
N ALA A 350 8.55 -30.02 -3.29
CA ALA A 350 8.95 -31.43 -3.18
C ALA A 350 9.50 -31.80 -1.78
N GLY A 351 10.11 -30.83 -1.08
CA GLY A 351 10.68 -31.03 0.27
C GLY A 351 9.65 -31.13 1.40
N SER A 352 8.42 -30.64 1.20
CA SER A 352 7.32 -30.72 2.19
C SER A 352 6.55 -32.04 2.16
N LEU A 353 6.79 -32.90 1.15
CA LEU A 353 6.21 -34.25 1.02
C LEU A 353 7.14 -35.37 1.51
N SER A 354 8.31 -35.05 2.08
CA SER A 354 9.24 -36.06 2.60
C SER A 354 9.67 -35.77 4.04
N ARG A 355 8.76 -36.06 4.98
CA ARG A 355 9.15 -36.49 6.33
C ARG A 355 8.19 -37.60 6.79
N PRO A 356 8.66 -38.87 6.89
CA PRO A 356 7.91 -39.94 7.54
C PRO A 356 7.76 -39.73 9.05
#